data_AF-A0A3M1WUK6-F1
#
_entry.id   AF-A0A3M1WUK6-F1
#
_cell.length_a   1.000
_cell.length_b   1.000
_cell.length_c   1.000
_cell.angle_alpha   90.00
_cell.angle_beta   90.00
_cell.angle_gamma   90.00
#
_symmetry.space_group_name_H-M   'P 1'
#
loop_
_entity.id
_entity.type
_entity.pdbx_description
1 polymer ?
#
loop_
_entity_poly.entity_id
_entity_poly.type
_entity_poly.pdbx_seq_one_letter_code
_entity_poly.pdbx_strand_id
1 'polypeptide(L)'
;MIIVIGALSVVSGAYLAFKGAEFSEYFSGILIGVVLIGTALFTRNPHLPGLWALLLLLACQGTPAPDEPERFPYRGWNILSSHRENGLRTLDQAAAYGVNHIELSHYQLCHDLKDLRQPENRAATNFFIEAAHARGIEDVFVWDHAFYALDYYPDRFKVESQSRPEDFAHHTTKFAGGLQQQLNLDDPAFWQWVYADYDSLLALVPGLDGVVLTFIETGSYVIYQHSEKMPDPAQKLAALVDSLGGHLIDRHGLKLTIRTFIYNQFEKDIILDVLQRIERNDITVMIKMVPHDWFLTYPYQDYVAEIPFPVVIEYDGGMEYAGENVIANTFPDYFADAFKHYARYPHVVGYCARVDRFEETTAIGTPGEVNLYVLSQLAQDTSLATEVLTRQFIADTYGPEAVPWLQPAFDSAFSFILASMYTLGTHTANHSRLNFHRPNIYQSHTTGEWYPPDQQLRWVGHGVNRRFHNYRDVIDVLSFPLALYGARPQLAEERRHRRTFLSPLQNRYRGHAQRPGLGGG
;
A
#
# COMPACT_ATOMS: atom_id res chain seq x y z
N MET A 1 -19.95 5.65 64.49
CA MET A 1 -20.74 6.10 63.32
C MET A 1 -20.02 5.79 62.01
N ILE A 2 -18.83 6.35 61.73
CA ILE A 2 -18.08 6.09 60.47
C ILE A 2 -17.85 4.58 60.22
N ILE A 3 -17.45 3.81 61.24
CA ILE A 3 -17.29 2.35 61.13
C ILE A 3 -18.60 1.65 60.75
N VAL A 4 -19.74 2.10 61.28
CA VAL A 4 -21.06 1.51 61.00
C VAL A 4 -21.47 1.79 59.57
N ILE A 5 -21.26 3.03 59.09
CA ILE A 5 -21.51 3.41 57.69
C ILE A 5 -20.62 2.57 56.76
N GLY A 6 -19.32 2.46 57.08
CA GLY A 6 -18.41 1.66 56.28
C GLY A 6 -18.79 0.18 56.24
N ALA A 7 -19.20 -0.41 57.37
CA ALA A 7 -19.67 -1.80 57.42
C ALA A 7 -20.94 -2.01 56.57
N LEU A 8 -21.88 -1.07 56.61
CA LEU A 8 -23.08 -1.12 55.77
C LEU A 8 -22.74 -1.00 54.28
N SER A 9 -21.76 -0.17 53.91
CA SER A 9 -21.29 -0.07 52.52
C SER A 9 -20.64 -1.39 52.04
N VAL A 10 -19.82 -2.05 52.87
CA VAL A 10 -19.25 -3.37 52.54
C VAL A 10 -20.36 -4.42 52.37
N VAL A 11 -21.33 -4.46 53.28
CA VAL A 11 -22.45 -5.41 53.23
C VAL A 11 -23.31 -5.17 51.98
N SER A 12 -23.58 -3.91 51.65
CA SER A 12 -24.32 -3.54 50.43
C SER A 12 -23.58 -3.98 49.17
N GLY A 13 -22.26 -3.74 49.09
CA GLY A 13 -21.45 -4.19 47.97
C GLY A 13 -21.41 -5.71 47.86
N ALA A 14 -21.18 -6.43 48.96
CA ALA A 14 -21.21 -7.90 48.95
C ALA A 14 -22.58 -8.47 48.53
N TYR A 15 -23.68 -7.82 48.94
CA TYR A 15 -25.03 -8.19 48.51
C TYR A 15 -25.25 -7.99 47.00
N LEU A 16 -24.76 -6.87 46.44
CA LEU A 16 -24.82 -6.61 44.99
C LEU A 16 -23.99 -7.63 44.19
N ALA A 17 -22.78 -7.96 44.68
CA ALA A 17 -21.95 -9.00 44.06
C ALA A 17 -22.67 -10.35 44.06
N PHE A 18 -23.31 -10.74 45.17
CA PHE A 18 -24.09 -11.97 45.26
C PHE A 18 -25.32 -11.98 44.32
N LYS A 19 -25.87 -10.80 43.99
CA LYS A 19 -26.99 -10.64 43.05
C LYS A 19 -26.56 -10.58 41.58
N GLY A 20 -25.26 -10.68 41.29
CA GLY A 20 -24.74 -10.66 39.91
C GLY A 20 -24.70 -9.26 39.30
N ALA A 21 -24.59 -8.21 40.11
CA ALA A 21 -24.40 -6.85 39.63
C ALA A 21 -23.04 -6.69 38.90
N GLU A 22 -22.95 -5.67 38.05
CA GLU A 22 -21.71 -5.30 37.35
C GLU A 22 -20.58 -4.98 38.35
N PHE A 23 -19.34 -5.29 37.97
CA PHE A 23 -18.16 -5.15 38.85
C PHE A 23 -18.06 -3.75 39.48
N SER A 24 -18.26 -2.72 38.67
CA SER A 24 -18.18 -1.32 39.09
C SER A 24 -19.19 -0.96 40.19
N GLU A 25 -20.38 -1.57 40.18
CA GLU A 25 -21.47 -1.26 41.10
C GLU A 25 -21.21 -1.80 42.51
N TYR A 26 -20.77 -3.07 42.62
CA TYR A 26 -20.49 -3.65 43.92
C TYR A 26 -19.11 -3.26 44.47
N PHE A 27 -18.11 -3.09 43.60
CA PHE A 27 -16.74 -2.75 44.00
C PHE A 27 -16.68 -1.39 44.70
N SER A 28 -17.43 -0.41 44.20
CA SER A 28 -17.51 0.93 44.80
C SER A 28 -18.03 0.90 46.24
N GLY A 29 -19.05 0.09 46.51
CA GLY A 29 -19.61 -0.09 47.86
C GLY A 29 -18.62 -0.74 48.83
N ILE A 30 -17.91 -1.78 48.38
CA ILE A 30 -16.88 -2.45 49.18
C ILE A 30 -15.71 -1.51 49.46
N LEU A 31 -15.21 -0.81 48.44
CA LEU A 31 -14.06 0.08 48.54
C LEU A 31 -14.33 1.25 49.51
N ILE A 32 -15.48 1.93 49.35
CA ILE A 32 -15.90 3.01 50.26
C ILE A 32 -16.00 2.48 51.70
N GLY A 33 -16.56 1.28 51.87
CA GLY A 33 -16.70 0.66 53.18
C GLY A 33 -15.36 0.40 53.88
N VAL A 34 -14.40 -0.19 53.15
CA VAL A 34 -13.03 -0.46 53.63
C VAL A 34 -12.31 0.84 53.98
N VAL A 35 -12.41 1.86 53.13
CA VAL A 35 -11.78 3.18 53.35
C VAL A 35 -12.33 3.86 54.60
N LEU A 36 -13.65 3.88 54.80
CA LEU A 36 -14.28 4.49 55.97
C LEU A 36 -13.90 3.77 57.26
N ILE A 37 -13.91 2.43 57.27
CA ILE A 37 -13.50 1.63 58.43
C ILE A 37 -12.01 1.88 58.72
N GLY A 38 -11.16 1.80 57.70
CA GLY A 38 -9.72 2.04 57.83
C GLY A 38 -9.40 3.43 58.39
N THR A 39 -10.12 4.46 57.93
CA THR A 39 -9.92 5.85 58.38
C THR A 39 -10.35 6.03 59.84
N ALA A 40 -11.48 5.43 60.23
CA ALA A 40 -11.97 5.51 61.60
C ALA A 40 -11.11 4.71 62.60
N LEU A 41 -10.48 3.63 62.16
CA LEU A 41 -9.52 2.87 62.97
C LEU A 41 -8.17 3.58 63.07
N PHE A 42 -7.70 4.21 61.98
CA PHE A 42 -6.44 4.95 61.93
C PHE A 42 -6.46 6.21 62.83
N THR A 43 -7.57 6.97 62.80
CA THR A 43 -7.75 8.13 63.69
C THR A 43 -7.72 7.78 65.18
N ARG A 44 -7.87 6.49 65.54
CA ARG A 44 -7.74 6.00 66.92
C ARG A 44 -6.36 5.43 67.25
N ASN A 45 -5.49 5.16 66.27
CA ASN A 45 -4.19 4.55 66.52
C ASN A 45 -3.14 5.01 65.46
N PRO A 46 -2.43 6.12 65.69
CA PRO A 46 -1.59 6.79 64.69
C PRO A 46 -0.27 6.08 64.32
N HIS A 47 -0.05 4.83 64.76
CA HIS A 47 1.21 4.09 64.57
C HIS A 47 1.21 3.08 63.40
N LEU A 48 0.23 3.11 62.49
CA LEU A 48 0.14 2.18 61.33
C LEU A 48 0.21 2.88 59.95
N PRO A 49 1.30 3.59 59.60
CA PRO A 49 1.41 4.30 58.30
C PRO A 49 1.65 3.38 57.09
N GLY A 50 2.17 2.16 57.27
CA GLY A 50 2.59 1.30 56.16
C GLY A 50 1.46 0.67 55.32
N LEU A 51 0.30 0.40 55.94
CA LEU A 51 -0.82 -0.26 55.26
C LEU A 51 -1.57 0.67 54.30
N TRP A 52 -1.61 1.97 54.63
CA TRP A 52 -2.26 3.00 53.80
C TRP A 52 -1.44 3.37 52.57
N ALA A 53 -0.11 3.43 52.68
CA ALA A 53 0.75 3.61 51.53
C ALA A 53 0.59 2.47 50.52
N LEU A 54 0.46 1.22 50.99
CA LEU A 54 0.23 0.05 50.15
C LEU A 54 -1.16 0.06 49.48
N LEU A 55 -2.21 0.45 50.21
CA LEU A 55 -3.57 0.54 49.66
C LEU A 55 -3.76 1.72 48.71
N LEU A 56 -3.09 2.85 48.94
CA LEU A 56 -3.04 3.97 47.99
C LEU A 56 -2.24 3.61 46.74
N LEU A 57 -1.12 2.87 46.88
CA LEU A 57 -0.37 2.35 45.73
C LEU A 57 -1.21 1.36 44.89
N LEU A 58 -1.99 0.50 45.55
CA LEU A 58 -2.90 -0.44 44.87
C LEU A 58 -4.14 0.26 44.27
N ALA A 59 -4.62 1.34 44.87
CA ALA A 59 -5.75 2.13 44.35
C ALA A 59 -5.33 3.14 43.26
N CYS A 60 -4.05 3.51 43.20
CA CYS A 60 -3.47 4.33 42.13
C CYS A 60 -2.92 3.52 40.95
N GLN A 61 -2.86 2.20 41.06
CA GLN A 61 -2.80 1.34 39.89
C GLN A 61 -4.20 1.34 39.26
N GLY A 62 -4.48 2.39 38.49
CA GLY A 62 -5.62 2.38 37.59
C GLY A 62 -5.57 1.08 36.80
N THR A 63 -6.68 0.36 36.73
CA THR A 63 -6.87 -0.63 35.67
C THR A 63 -6.45 0.05 34.38
N PRO A 64 -5.48 -0.49 33.61
CA PRO A 64 -5.15 0.07 32.32
C PRO A 64 -6.48 0.24 31.59
N ALA A 65 -6.74 1.47 31.15
CA ALA A 65 -7.83 1.67 30.20
C ALA A 65 -7.62 0.63 29.10
N PRO A 66 -8.67 -0.05 28.61
CA PRO A 66 -8.50 -0.92 27.45
C PRO A 66 -7.76 -0.09 26.40
N ASP A 67 -6.57 -0.54 26.00
CA ASP A 67 -5.72 0.18 25.05
C ASP A 67 -6.62 0.56 23.88
N GLU A 68 -6.67 1.86 23.55
CA GLU A 68 -7.38 2.27 22.34
C GLU A 68 -6.78 1.45 21.19
N PRO A 69 -7.62 0.80 20.36
CA PRO A 69 -7.13 -0.06 19.30
C PRO A 69 -6.15 0.73 18.43
N GLU A 70 -4.96 0.14 18.22
CA GLU A 70 -3.89 0.76 17.45
C GLU A 70 -4.43 1.28 16.11
N ARG A 71 -4.18 2.55 15.79
CA ARG A 71 -4.73 3.20 14.58
C ARG A 71 -4.25 2.53 13.29
N PHE A 72 -3.00 2.07 13.28
CA PHE A 72 -2.34 1.46 12.13
C PHE A 72 -1.78 0.08 12.48
N PRO A 73 -2.65 -0.94 12.64
CA PRO A 73 -2.22 -2.27 13.05
C PRO A 73 -1.43 -3.00 11.96
N TYR A 74 -1.50 -2.57 10.69
CA TYR A 74 -0.74 -3.18 9.59
C TYR A 74 0.55 -2.40 9.31
N ARG A 75 1.69 -2.91 9.76
CA ARG A 75 3.02 -2.34 9.50
C ARG A 75 3.82 -3.36 8.71
N GLY A 76 3.72 -3.27 7.39
CA GLY A 76 4.27 -4.24 6.47
C GLY A 76 5.53 -3.79 5.77
N TRP A 77 6.45 -4.71 5.51
CA TRP A 77 7.55 -4.56 4.56
C TRP A 77 7.52 -5.68 3.52
N ASN A 78 7.98 -5.41 2.30
CA ASN A 78 8.03 -6.37 1.21
C ASN A 78 9.48 -6.57 0.77
N ILE A 79 9.95 -7.83 0.82
CA ILE A 79 11.26 -8.30 0.36
C ILE A 79 11.06 -8.96 -1.01
N LEU A 80 11.81 -8.51 -2.00
CA LEU A 80 11.71 -8.88 -3.41
C LEU A 80 12.88 -9.78 -3.85
N SER A 81 14.00 -9.75 -3.13
CA SER A 81 15.21 -10.49 -3.48
C SER A 81 15.46 -11.71 -2.59
N SER A 82 16.08 -12.75 -3.16
CA SER A 82 16.62 -13.89 -2.43
C SER A 82 17.97 -13.62 -1.75
N HIS A 83 18.48 -12.38 -1.75
CA HIS A 83 19.78 -12.04 -1.19
C HIS A 83 19.78 -12.13 0.33
N ARG A 84 20.29 -13.25 0.86
CA ARG A 84 20.15 -13.63 2.27
C ARG A 84 20.67 -12.61 3.28
N GLU A 85 21.84 -12.03 3.04
CA GLU A 85 22.43 -11.10 4.02
C GLU A 85 21.58 -9.84 4.17
N ASN A 86 21.24 -9.21 3.05
CA ASN A 86 20.32 -8.08 3.00
C ASN A 86 18.95 -8.43 3.58
N GLY A 87 18.37 -9.57 3.21
CA GLY A 87 17.07 -9.99 3.73
C GLY A 87 17.09 -10.21 5.25
N LEU A 88 18.13 -10.82 5.82
CA LEU A 88 18.25 -10.97 7.28
C LEU A 88 18.41 -9.62 7.97
N ARG A 89 19.22 -8.71 7.42
CA ARG A 89 19.38 -7.34 7.94
C ARG A 89 18.06 -6.58 7.91
N THR A 90 17.30 -6.74 6.82
CA THR A 90 15.95 -6.18 6.69
C THR A 90 15.04 -6.73 7.78
N LEU A 91 15.03 -8.04 8.02
CA LEU A 91 14.17 -8.63 9.06
C LEU A 91 14.57 -8.18 10.48
N ASP A 92 15.88 -8.02 10.76
CA ASP A 92 16.35 -7.46 12.03
C ASP A 92 15.84 -6.03 12.23
N GLN A 93 15.95 -5.19 11.19
CA GLN A 93 15.48 -3.81 11.24
C GLN A 93 13.95 -3.69 11.25
N ALA A 94 13.26 -4.60 10.57
CA ALA A 94 11.81 -4.72 10.59
C ALA A 94 11.30 -4.90 12.03
N ALA A 95 11.88 -5.86 12.75
CA ALA A 95 11.56 -6.10 14.15
C ALA A 95 11.86 -4.87 15.03
N ALA A 96 12.98 -4.19 14.79
CA ALA A 96 13.33 -2.96 15.51
C ALA A 96 12.33 -1.81 15.27
N TYR A 97 11.73 -1.72 14.09
CA TYR A 97 10.72 -0.71 13.75
C TYR A 97 9.29 -1.14 14.08
N GLY A 98 9.09 -2.32 14.70
CA GLY A 98 7.77 -2.85 15.02
C GLY A 98 6.96 -3.27 13.80
N VAL A 99 7.63 -3.62 12.69
CA VAL A 99 7.00 -4.25 11.53
C VAL A 99 6.49 -5.62 11.97
N ASN A 100 5.21 -5.87 11.73
CA ASN A 100 4.52 -7.10 12.11
C ASN A 100 4.06 -7.93 10.91
N HIS A 101 4.31 -7.43 9.70
CA HIS A 101 3.93 -8.06 8.45
C HIS A 101 5.08 -8.07 7.45
N ILE A 102 5.36 -9.22 6.82
CA ILE A 102 6.36 -9.36 5.76
C ILE A 102 5.71 -9.97 4.53
N GLU A 103 5.95 -9.36 3.38
CA GLU A 103 5.62 -9.93 2.08
C GLU A 103 6.90 -10.42 1.39
N LEU A 104 6.84 -11.61 0.81
CA LEU A 104 7.90 -12.21 0.01
C LEU A 104 7.40 -12.29 -1.43
N SER A 105 7.99 -11.49 -2.31
CA SER A 105 7.45 -11.30 -3.65
C SER A 105 8.51 -11.35 -4.76
N HIS A 106 8.06 -11.30 -6.02
CA HIS A 106 8.91 -11.21 -7.21
C HIS A 106 9.79 -12.45 -7.48
N TYR A 107 10.51 -12.40 -8.60
CA TYR A 107 11.02 -13.58 -9.31
C TYR A 107 12.03 -14.43 -8.54
N GLN A 108 12.76 -13.86 -7.58
CA GLN A 108 13.74 -14.61 -6.78
C GLN A 108 13.11 -15.33 -5.58
N LEU A 109 11.86 -14.97 -5.25
CA LEU A 109 11.07 -15.53 -4.16
C LEU A 109 9.77 -16.12 -4.73
N CYS A 110 8.65 -15.39 -4.62
CA CYS A 110 7.35 -15.86 -5.10
C CYS A 110 6.58 -14.70 -5.77
N HIS A 111 6.57 -14.64 -7.11
CA HIS A 111 5.73 -13.69 -7.83
C HIS A 111 4.36 -14.30 -8.16
N ASP A 112 4.38 -15.58 -8.53
CA ASP A 112 3.25 -16.47 -8.69
C ASP A 112 3.42 -17.66 -7.73
N LEU A 113 2.36 -18.19 -7.11
CA LEU A 113 2.50 -19.38 -6.25
C LEU A 113 3.13 -20.57 -6.99
N LYS A 114 2.93 -20.69 -8.31
CA LYS A 114 3.60 -21.72 -9.13
C LYS A 114 5.13 -21.60 -9.16
N ASP A 115 5.71 -20.44 -8.83
CA ASP A 115 7.15 -20.25 -8.75
C ASP A 115 7.78 -21.14 -7.67
N LEU A 116 7.01 -21.50 -6.65
CA LEU A 116 7.42 -22.40 -5.57
C LEU A 116 7.66 -23.85 -6.04
N ARG A 117 7.27 -24.18 -7.28
CA ARG A 117 7.70 -25.43 -7.92
C ARG A 117 9.20 -25.44 -8.17
N GLN A 118 9.81 -24.27 -8.42
CA GLN A 118 11.25 -24.11 -8.55
C GLN A 118 11.91 -24.31 -7.17
N PRO A 119 12.85 -25.27 -7.02
CA PRO A 119 13.47 -25.56 -5.72
C PRO A 119 14.16 -24.36 -5.08
N GLU A 120 14.81 -23.52 -5.87
CA GLU A 120 15.54 -22.32 -5.44
C GLU A 120 14.59 -21.28 -4.83
N ASN A 121 13.51 -20.93 -5.53
CA ASN A 121 12.45 -20.03 -5.06
C ASN A 121 11.81 -20.54 -3.77
N ARG A 122 11.47 -21.83 -3.73
CA ARG A 122 10.88 -22.48 -2.55
C ARG A 122 11.82 -22.45 -1.36
N ALA A 123 13.09 -22.75 -1.56
CA ALA A 123 14.08 -22.77 -0.48
C ALA A 123 14.33 -21.37 0.07
N ALA A 124 14.43 -20.36 -0.80
CA ALA A 124 14.61 -18.97 -0.38
C ALA A 124 13.38 -18.43 0.35
N THR A 125 12.18 -18.72 -0.16
CA THR A 125 10.91 -18.28 0.45
C THR A 125 10.72 -18.88 1.83
N ASN A 126 10.83 -20.21 1.97
CA ASN A 126 10.69 -20.87 3.29
C ASN A 126 11.75 -20.40 4.29
N PHE A 127 12.98 -20.14 3.83
CA PHE A 127 14.03 -19.58 4.69
C PHE A 127 13.63 -18.23 5.28
N PHE A 128 13.08 -17.32 4.48
CA PHE A 128 12.66 -16.01 4.98
C PHE A 128 11.39 -16.06 5.83
N ILE A 129 10.47 -16.99 5.56
CA ILE A 129 9.32 -17.27 6.44
C ILE A 129 9.83 -17.66 7.84
N GLU A 130 10.67 -18.69 7.92
CA GLU A 130 11.24 -19.15 9.20
C GLU A 130 12.02 -18.04 9.91
N ALA A 131 12.82 -17.27 9.15
CA ALA A 131 13.61 -16.18 9.70
C ALA A 131 12.78 -15.01 10.24
N ALA A 132 11.64 -14.70 9.61
CA ALA A 132 10.72 -13.66 10.05
C ALA A 132 9.97 -14.10 11.32
N HIS A 133 9.43 -15.31 11.34
CA HIS A 133 8.78 -15.88 12.52
C HIS A 133 9.72 -15.96 13.73
N ALA A 134 10.99 -16.35 13.51
CA ALA A 134 12.00 -16.38 14.57
C ALA A 134 12.28 -15.00 15.21
N ARG A 135 11.89 -13.91 14.53
CA ARG A 135 12.00 -12.53 15.02
C ARG A 135 10.69 -11.99 15.61
N GLY A 136 9.65 -12.84 15.71
CA GLY A 136 8.35 -12.45 16.25
C GLY A 136 7.48 -11.66 15.27
N ILE A 137 7.80 -11.69 13.98
CA ILE A 137 6.91 -11.16 12.94
C ILE A 137 5.82 -12.20 12.73
N GLU A 138 4.56 -11.82 12.97
CA GLU A 138 3.43 -12.74 13.01
C GLU A 138 2.91 -13.12 11.63
N ASP A 139 2.90 -12.15 10.70
CA ASP A 139 2.30 -12.33 9.39
C ASP A 139 3.36 -12.36 8.29
N VAL A 140 3.55 -13.53 7.68
CA VAL A 140 4.41 -13.68 6.48
C VAL A 140 3.58 -14.15 5.29
N PHE A 141 3.54 -13.31 4.26
CA PHE A 141 2.72 -13.48 3.07
C PHE A 141 3.60 -13.70 1.83
N VAL A 142 3.05 -14.37 0.83
CA VAL A 142 3.63 -14.46 -0.52
C VAL A 142 2.67 -13.87 -1.55
N TRP A 143 3.20 -13.50 -2.71
CA TRP A 143 2.38 -12.97 -3.80
C TRP A 143 1.89 -14.08 -4.74
N ASP A 144 0.73 -13.84 -5.33
CA ASP A 144 0.18 -14.62 -6.43
C ASP A 144 -0.53 -13.71 -7.44
N HIS A 145 -0.28 -13.90 -8.74
CA HIS A 145 -1.09 -13.29 -9.80
C HIS A 145 -2.12 -14.30 -10.29
N ALA A 146 -3.36 -14.10 -9.85
CA ALA A 146 -4.46 -15.04 -10.05
C ALA A 146 -4.69 -15.34 -11.53
N PHE A 147 -4.68 -16.60 -11.92
CA PHE A 147 -4.66 -17.04 -13.31
C PHE A 147 -3.37 -16.70 -14.08
N TYR A 148 -2.57 -17.75 -14.28
CA TYR A 148 -1.32 -17.69 -15.03
C TYR A 148 -1.56 -17.62 -16.54
N ALA A 149 -0.48 -17.66 -17.32
CA ALA A 149 -0.55 -17.76 -18.77
C ALA A 149 -1.36 -19.00 -19.21
N LEU A 150 -2.05 -18.90 -20.34
CA LEU A 150 -2.99 -19.93 -20.81
C LEU A 150 -2.34 -21.31 -21.01
N ASP A 151 -1.05 -21.36 -21.31
CA ASP A 151 -0.28 -22.60 -21.49
C ASP A 151 -0.08 -23.39 -20.19
N TYR A 152 -0.27 -22.76 -19.03
CA TYR A 152 -0.27 -23.44 -17.74
C TYR A 152 -1.46 -24.40 -17.56
N TYR A 153 -2.59 -24.07 -18.19
CA TYR A 153 -3.85 -24.78 -17.98
C TYR A 153 -4.04 -25.91 -19.00
N PRO A 154 -4.60 -27.06 -18.59
CA PRO A 154 -4.99 -28.12 -19.52
C PRO A 154 -5.95 -27.65 -20.62
N ASP A 155 -5.74 -28.12 -21.85
CA ASP A 155 -6.55 -27.71 -23.01
C ASP A 155 -8.05 -28.01 -22.87
N ARG A 156 -8.41 -29.03 -22.07
CA ARG A 156 -9.82 -29.37 -21.80
C ARG A 156 -10.62 -28.24 -21.12
N PHE A 157 -9.95 -27.28 -20.49
CA PHE A 157 -10.59 -26.13 -19.84
C PHE A 157 -10.63 -24.88 -20.73
N LYS A 158 -10.16 -25.00 -21.97
CA LYS A 158 -10.09 -23.89 -22.93
C LYS A 158 -11.22 -24.04 -23.94
N VAL A 159 -11.84 -22.92 -24.28
CA VAL A 159 -12.81 -22.79 -25.36
C VAL A 159 -12.28 -21.84 -26.43
N GLU A 160 -12.82 -21.93 -27.63
CA GLU A 160 -12.52 -20.98 -28.71
C GLU A 160 -12.95 -19.58 -28.27
N SER A 161 -12.06 -18.61 -28.47
CA SER A 161 -12.30 -17.24 -28.02
C SER A 161 -13.46 -16.60 -28.78
N GLN A 162 -14.37 -15.97 -28.04
CA GLN A 162 -15.46 -15.17 -28.61
C GLN A 162 -15.15 -13.67 -28.63
N SER A 163 -13.99 -13.27 -28.10
CA SER A 163 -13.60 -11.86 -28.02
C SER A 163 -13.24 -11.29 -29.39
N ARG A 164 -13.62 -10.04 -29.60
CA ARG A 164 -13.32 -9.28 -30.81
C ARG A 164 -12.10 -8.38 -30.56
N PRO A 165 -11.33 -8.01 -31.60
CA PRO A 165 -10.14 -7.15 -31.44
C PRO A 165 -10.41 -5.83 -30.69
N GLU A 166 -11.62 -5.26 -30.85
CA GLU A 166 -12.06 -4.07 -30.14
C GLU A 166 -12.17 -4.24 -28.62
N ASP A 167 -12.39 -5.46 -28.11
CA ASP A 167 -12.50 -5.74 -26.68
C ASP A 167 -11.14 -5.52 -25.96
N PHE A 168 -10.05 -5.48 -26.72
CA PHE A 168 -8.68 -5.29 -26.24
C PHE A 168 -8.14 -3.86 -26.45
N ALA A 169 -9.00 -2.90 -26.79
CA ALA A 169 -8.59 -1.52 -27.08
C ALA A 169 -7.76 -0.86 -25.95
N HIS A 170 -7.92 -1.33 -24.71
CA HIS A 170 -7.18 -0.83 -23.54
C HIS A 170 -5.88 -1.60 -23.24
N HIS A 171 -5.60 -2.74 -23.91
CA HIS A 171 -4.44 -3.61 -23.70
C HIS A 171 -3.73 -4.03 -25.01
N THR A 172 -3.81 -3.16 -26.03
CA THR A 172 -3.57 -3.52 -27.44
C THR A 172 -2.20 -4.12 -27.78
N THR A 173 -1.15 -3.84 -27.01
CA THR A 173 0.19 -4.42 -27.26
C THR A 173 0.29 -5.88 -26.80
N LYS A 174 -0.28 -6.22 -25.64
CA LYS A 174 -0.24 -7.58 -25.08
C LYS A 174 -1.14 -8.55 -25.86
N PHE A 175 -2.27 -8.04 -26.36
CA PHE A 175 -3.23 -8.81 -27.16
C PHE A 175 -3.19 -8.42 -28.65
N ALA A 176 -2.04 -7.99 -29.15
CA ALA A 176 -1.86 -7.69 -30.57
C ALA A 176 -2.08 -8.97 -31.40
N GLY A 177 -3.24 -9.05 -32.06
CA GLY A 177 -3.69 -10.26 -32.79
C GLY A 177 -4.90 -10.97 -32.17
N GLY A 178 -5.43 -10.46 -31.05
CA GLY A 178 -6.58 -11.01 -30.34
C GLY A 178 -6.27 -12.25 -29.51
N LEU A 179 -7.25 -12.74 -28.78
CA LEU A 179 -7.21 -14.03 -28.08
C LEU A 179 -7.79 -15.12 -28.97
N GLN A 180 -7.09 -16.25 -29.07
CA GLN A 180 -7.57 -17.43 -29.80
C GLN A 180 -8.35 -18.39 -28.91
N GLN A 181 -8.01 -18.45 -27.63
CA GLN A 181 -8.65 -19.33 -26.65
C GLN A 181 -8.91 -18.57 -25.35
N GLN A 182 -9.91 -19.02 -24.60
CA GLN A 182 -10.30 -18.52 -23.29
C GLN A 182 -10.47 -19.69 -22.33
N LEU A 183 -10.17 -19.50 -21.05
CA LEU A 183 -10.60 -20.40 -19.99
C LEU A 183 -12.12 -20.34 -19.85
N ASN A 184 -12.76 -21.50 -19.67
CA ASN A 184 -14.19 -21.59 -19.38
C ASN A 184 -14.43 -21.52 -17.87
N LEU A 185 -14.81 -20.35 -17.36
CA LEU A 185 -15.06 -20.14 -15.93
C LEU A 185 -16.35 -20.81 -15.44
N ASP A 186 -17.23 -21.24 -16.34
CA ASP A 186 -18.47 -21.91 -15.98
C ASP A 186 -18.30 -23.41 -15.75
N ASP A 187 -17.14 -23.97 -16.13
CA ASP A 187 -16.80 -25.38 -15.95
C ASP A 187 -16.44 -25.65 -14.46
N PRO A 188 -17.27 -26.40 -13.71
CA PRO A 188 -16.94 -26.73 -12.33
C PRO A 188 -15.68 -27.59 -12.18
N ALA A 189 -15.33 -28.39 -13.21
CA ALA A 189 -14.11 -29.20 -13.18
C ALA A 189 -12.85 -28.34 -13.32
N PHE A 190 -12.94 -27.17 -13.95
CA PHE A 190 -11.86 -26.19 -13.98
C PHE A 190 -11.55 -25.68 -12.57
N TRP A 191 -12.57 -25.23 -11.83
CA TRP A 191 -12.39 -24.75 -10.46
C TRP A 191 -11.86 -25.83 -9.51
N GLN A 192 -12.35 -27.07 -9.63
CA GLN A 192 -11.80 -28.20 -8.87
C GLN A 192 -10.31 -28.42 -9.17
N TRP A 193 -9.90 -28.26 -10.43
CA TRP A 193 -8.49 -28.36 -10.79
C TRP A 193 -7.69 -27.19 -10.22
N VAL A 194 -8.21 -25.96 -10.28
CA VAL A 194 -7.57 -24.77 -9.67
C VAL A 194 -7.35 -25.01 -8.17
N TYR A 195 -8.37 -25.43 -7.42
CA TYR A 195 -8.23 -25.70 -5.99
C TYR A 195 -7.22 -26.81 -5.69
N ALA A 196 -7.21 -27.89 -6.48
CA ALA A 196 -6.21 -28.95 -6.30
C ALA A 196 -4.78 -28.46 -6.63
N ASP A 197 -4.64 -27.55 -7.59
CA ASP A 197 -3.36 -26.91 -7.91
C ASP A 197 -2.90 -26.02 -6.74
N TYR A 198 -3.77 -25.17 -6.20
CA TYR A 198 -3.47 -24.36 -5.00
C TYR A 198 -3.13 -25.23 -3.79
N ASP A 199 -3.89 -26.29 -3.50
CA ASP A 199 -3.56 -27.27 -2.45
C ASP A 199 -2.11 -27.79 -2.63
N SER A 200 -1.71 -28.10 -3.88
CA SER A 200 -0.36 -28.59 -4.20
C SER A 200 0.74 -27.54 -4.02
N LEU A 201 0.43 -26.27 -4.29
CA LEU A 201 1.38 -25.17 -4.20
C LEU A 201 1.57 -24.72 -2.75
N LEU A 202 0.48 -24.62 -1.97
CA LEU A 202 0.52 -24.25 -0.55
C LEU A 202 1.25 -25.32 0.28
N ALA A 203 1.15 -26.61 -0.11
CA ALA A 203 1.93 -27.68 0.51
C ALA A 203 3.45 -27.48 0.39
N LEU A 204 3.92 -26.61 -0.51
CA LEU A 204 5.35 -26.29 -0.68
C LEU A 204 5.84 -25.19 0.28
N VAL A 205 4.92 -24.47 0.95
CA VAL A 205 5.20 -23.35 1.87
C VAL A 205 4.35 -23.45 3.14
N PRO A 206 4.51 -24.51 3.95
CA PRO A 206 3.59 -24.80 5.05
C PRO A 206 3.60 -23.79 6.20
N GLY A 207 4.61 -22.92 6.29
CA GLY A 207 4.72 -21.86 7.30
C GLY A 207 4.09 -20.53 6.87
N LEU A 208 3.36 -20.49 5.75
CA LEU A 208 2.76 -19.27 5.25
C LEU A 208 1.54 -18.85 6.07
N ASP A 209 1.39 -17.55 6.34
CA ASP A 209 0.24 -17.00 7.09
C ASP A 209 -0.82 -16.37 6.18
N GLY A 210 -0.44 -15.95 4.97
CA GLY A 210 -1.36 -15.32 4.04
C GLY A 210 -0.86 -15.17 2.61
N VAL A 211 -1.74 -14.68 1.75
CA VAL A 211 -1.46 -14.43 0.33
C VAL A 211 -1.83 -12.99 -0.02
N VAL A 212 -0.95 -12.33 -0.76
CA VAL A 212 -1.27 -11.10 -1.50
C VAL A 212 -1.67 -11.49 -2.92
N LEU A 213 -2.95 -11.35 -3.24
CA LEU A 213 -3.52 -11.76 -4.51
C LEU A 213 -3.68 -10.57 -5.46
N THR A 214 -2.87 -10.52 -6.52
CA THR A 214 -3.10 -9.63 -7.66
C THR A 214 -4.10 -10.31 -8.60
N PHE A 215 -5.27 -9.72 -8.80
CA PHE A 215 -6.37 -10.37 -9.53
C PHE A 215 -6.70 -9.72 -10.89
N ILE A 216 -6.15 -8.53 -11.18
CA ILE A 216 -6.42 -7.79 -12.41
C ILE A 216 -5.32 -7.95 -13.47
N GLU A 217 -4.08 -7.65 -13.10
CA GLU A 217 -2.92 -7.78 -13.98
C GLU A 217 -2.41 -9.22 -13.91
N THR A 218 -3.04 -10.12 -14.65
CA THR A 218 -2.76 -11.54 -14.55
C THR A 218 -2.26 -12.13 -15.86
N GLY A 219 -1.77 -13.37 -15.83
CA GLY A 219 -1.16 -14.02 -16.98
C GLY A 219 -2.14 -14.13 -18.15
N SER A 220 -3.37 -14.57 -17.87
CA SER A 220 -4.43 -14.70 -18.88
C SER A 220 -5.47 -13.57 -18.86
N TYR A 221 -5.48 -12.68 -17.85
CA TYR A 221 -6.50 -11.65 -17.60
C TYR A 221 -7.91 -12.23 -17.46
N VAL A 222 -8.37 -12.30 -16.22
CA VAL A 222 -9.68 -12.88 -15.85
C VAL A 222 -10.85 -12.20 -16.57
N ILE A 223 -10.78 -10.88 -16.79
CA ILE A 223 -11.83 -10.10 -17.47
C ILE A 223 -12.13 -10.61 -18.89
N TYR A 224 -11.13 -11.23 -19.54
CA TYR A 224 -11.23 -11.74 -20.91
C TYR A 224 -11.54 -13.22 -21.00
N GLN A 225 -11.80 -13.91 -19.90
CA GLN A 225 -12.13 -15.35 -19.93
C GLN A 225 -13.62 -15.57 -20.18
N HIS A 226 -13.99 -16.75 -20.66
CA HIS A 226 -15.36 -17.07 -21.05
C HIS A 226 -16.23 -17.39 -19.84
N SER A 227 -17.44 -16.82 -19.79
CA SER A 227 -18.50 -17.18 -18.86
C SER A 227 -19.84 -16.65 -19.39
N GLU A 228 -20.85 -17.51 -19.43
CA GLU A 228 -22.25 -17.13 -19.64
C GLU A 228 -22.91 -16.66 -18.33
N LYS A 229 -22.42 -17.15 -17.18
CA LYS A 229 -22.93 -16.81 -15.84
C LYS A 229 -22.46 -15.44 -15.34
N MET A 230 -21.26 -15.02 -15.75
CA MET A 230 -20.61 -13.76 -15.36
C MET A 230 -20.32 -12.94 -16.63
N PRO A 231 -21.34 -12.29 -17.21
CA PRO A 231 -21.22 -11.61 -18.50
C PRO A 231 -20.28 -10.40 -18.48
N ASP A 232 -20.11 -9.71 -17.35
CA ASP A 232 -19.30 -8.49 -17.27
C ASP A 232 -17.93 -8.72 -16.57
N PRO A 233 -16.92 -7.88 -16.88
CA PRO A 233 -15.59 -7.98 -16.27
C PRO A 233 -15.56 -7.93 -14.73
N ALA A 234 -16.39 -7.09 -14.12
CA ALA A 234 -16.38 -6.87 -12.68
C ALA A 234 -16.93 -8.10 -11.94
N GLN A 235 -17.97 -8.74 -12.47
CA GLN A 235 -18.52 -9.99 -11.93
C GLN A 235 -17.49 -11.11 -11.95
N LYS A 236 -16.73 -11.26 -13.04
CA LYS A 236 -15.69 -12.30 -13.15
C LYS A 236 -14.59 -12.13 -12.11
N LEU A 237 -14.12 -10.88 -11.91
CA LEU A 237 -13.07 -10.56 -10.95
C LEU A 237 -13.57 -10.71 -9.50
N ALA A 238 -14.78 -10.24 -9.18
CA ALA A 238 -15.37 -10.41 -7.85
C ALA A 238 -15.54 -11.89 -7.51
N ALA A 239 -16.12 -12.67 -8.42
CA ALA A 239 -16.30 -14.11 -8.23
C ALA A 239 -14.97 -14.87 -8.12
N LEU A 240 -13.91 -14.45 -8.82
CA LEU A 240 -12.56 -14.99 -8.64
C LEU A 240 -12.07 -14.74 -7.20
N VAL A 241 -12.20 -13.52 -6.70
CA VAL A 241 -11.78 -13.16 -5.34
C VAL A 241 -12.59 -13.93 -4.30
N ASP A 242 -13.91 -14.03 -4.44
CA ASP A 242 -14.76 -14.79 -3.51
C ASP A 242 -14.43 -16.29 -3.53
N SER A 243 -14.18 -16.84 -4.73
CA SER A 243 -13.80 -18.23 -4.95
C SER A 243 -12.45 -18.59 -4.32
N LEU A 244 -11.40 -17.84 -4.65
CA LEU A 244 -10.08 -18.06 -4.07
C LEU A 244 -10.02 -17.67 -2.59
N GLY A 245 -10.77 -16.65 -2.16
CA GLY A 245 -10.94 -16.30 -0.76
C GLY A 245 -11.55 -17.45 0.04
N GLY A 246 -12.60 -18.09 -0.47
CA GLY A 246 -13.17 -19.28 0.18
C GLY A 246 -12.19 -20.45 0.27
N HIS A 247 -11.32 -20.60 -0.74
CA HIS A 247 -10.29 -21.64 -0.69
C HIS A 247 -9.14 -21.30 0.27
N LEU A 248 -8.60 -20.08 0.22
CA LEU A 248 -7.44 -19.67 1.02
C LEU A 248 -7.82 -19.45 2.49
N ILE A 249 -8.89 -18.73 2.75
CA ILE A 249 -9.32 -18.39 4.12
C ILE A 249 -10.05 -19.57 4.75
N ASP A 250 -11.15 -20.04 4.17
CA ASP A 250 -12.05 -20.97 4.88
C ASP A 250 -11.46 -22.37 4.98
N ARG A 251 -10.70 -22.81 3.97
CA ARG A 251 -10.11 -24.16 3.93
C ARG A 251 -8.69 -24.22 4.49
N HIS A 252 -7.85 -23.22 4.24
CA HIS A 252 -6.45 -23.22 4.69
C HIS A 252 -6.18 -22.32 5.90
N GLY A 253 -7.14 -21.52 6.34
CA GLY A 253 -6.98 -20.61 7.47
C GLY A 253 -6.02 -19.46 7.20
N LEU A 254 -5.71 -19.18 5.92
CA LEU A 254 -4.80 -18.12 5.52
C LEU A 254 -5.49 -16.76 5.53
N LYS A 255 -4.72 -15.71 5.76
CA LYS A 255 -5.16 -14.33 5.54
C LYS A 255 -5.07 -13.97 4.05
N LEU A 256 -5.92 -13.05 3.60
CA LEU A 256 -5.94 -12.61 2.20
C LEU A 256 -5.92 -11.08 2.10
N THR A 257 -4.91 -10.58 1.39
CA THR A 257 -4.86 -9.20 0.91
C THR A 257 -5.04 -9.22 -0.60
N ILE A 258 -6.06 -8.54 -1.13
CA ILE A 258 -6.17 -8.35 -2.58
C ILE A 258 -5.43 -7.08 -2.99
N ARG A 259 -4.59 -7.18 -4.00
CA ARG A 259 -3.78 -6.07 -4.48
C ARG A 259 -4.34 -5.52 -5.77
N THR A 260 -4.62 -4.22 -5.77
CA THR A 260 -5.05 -3.50 -6.97
C THR A 260 -3.84 -3.00 -7.75
N PHE A 261 -3.92 -3.03 -9.07
CA PHE A 261 -2.96 -2.39 -9.96
C PHE A 261 -3.73 -1.74 -11.11
N ILE A 262 -3.57 -0.44 -11.28
CA ILE A 262 -4.41 0.37 -12.18
C ILE A 262 -3.51 1.04 -13.21
N TYR A 263 -3.60 0.64 -14.47
CA TYR A 263 -2.86 1.28 -15.58
C TYR A 263 -3.56 2.53 -16.13
N ASN A 264 -4.88 2.65 -16.00
CA ASN A 264 -5.64 3.73 -16.60
C ASN A 264 -6.98 3.96 -15.87
N GLN A 265 -7.70 5.02 -16.25
CA GLN A 265 -8.98 5.36 -15.63
C GLN A 265 -10.07 4.29 -15.87
N PHE A 266 -10.01 3.53 -16.97
CA PHE A 266 -10.97 2.46 -17.26
C PHE A 266 -10.80 1.28 -16.29
N GLU A 267 -9.57 0.84 -16.05
CA GLU A 267 -9.28 -0.21 -15.05
C GLU A 267 -9.65 0.25 -13.64
N LYS A 268 -9.45 1.54 -13.32
CA LYS A 268 -9.86 2.11 -12.03
C LYS A 268 -11.36 1.92 -11.80
N ASP A 269 -12.18 2.30 -12.78
CA ASP A 269 -13.64 2.22 -12.68
C ASP A 269 -14.10 0.76 -12.55
N ILE A 270 -13.47 -0.18 -13.27
CA ILE A 270 -13.73 -1.62 -13.11
C ILE A 270 -13.35 -2.10 -11.71
N ILE A 271 -12.18 -1.74 -11.20
CA ILE A 271 -11.73 -2.18 -9.87
C ILE A 271 -12.68 -1.68 -8.79
N LEU A 272 -13.12 -0.42 -8.85
CA LEU A 272 -14.08 0.10 -7.88
C LEU A 272 -15.40 -0.68 -7.93
N ASP A 273 -15.90 -1.01 -9.12
CA ASP A 273 -17.09 -1.84 -9.28
C ASP A 273 -16.88 -3.27 -8.74
N VAL A 274 -15.71 -3.87 -8.97
CA VAL A 274 -15.34 -5.18 -8.38
C VAL A 274 -15.40 -5.14 -6.86
N LEU A 275 -14.77 -4.13 -6.24
CA LEU A 275 -14.71 -4.00 -4.79
C LEU A 275 -16.10 -3.86 -4.15
N GLN A 276 -17.08 -3.30 -4.87
CA GLN A 276 -18.47 -3.22 -4.39
C GLN A 276 -19.25 -4.53 -4.56
N ARG A 277 -18.75 -5.47 -5.38
CA ARG A 277 -19.43 -6.73 -5.72
C ARG A 277 -18.89 -7.95 -5.01
N ILE A 278 -17.69 -7.87 -4.41
CA ILE A 278 -17.13 -8.93 -3.57
C ILE A 278 -18.08 -9.17 -2.39
N GLU A 279 -18.49 -10.42 -2.20
CA GLU A 279 -19.43 -10.79 -1.13
C GLU A 279 -18.75 -10.97 0.22
N ARG A 280 -17.45 -11.27 0.21
CA ARG A 280 -16.64 -11.42 1.43
C ARG A 280 -16.37 -10.09 2.15
N ASN A 281 -16.15 -10.14 3.46
CA ASN A 281 -15.85 -8.98 4.30
C ASN A 281 -14.60 -9.15 5.19
N ASP A 282 -13.84 -10.23 4.97
CA ASP A 282 -12.68 -10.66 5.76
C ASP A 282 -11.36 -10.57 4.98
N ILE A 283 -11.31 -9.68 3.99
CA ILE A 283 -10.14 -9.38 3.17
C ILE A 283 -9.61 -7.97 3.44
N THR A 284 -8.32 -7.77 3.17
CA THR A 284 -7.70 -6.43 3.13
C THR A 284 -7.45 -6.03 1.68
N VAL A 285 -7.55 -4.74 1.36
CA VAL A 285 -7.20 -4.20 0.04
C VAL A 285 -5.86 -3.48 0.12
N MET A 286 -4.94 -3.81 -0.77
CA MET A 286 -3.70 -3.07 -0.95
C MET A 286 -3.76 -2.23 -2.22
N ILE A 287 -3.39 -0.96 -2.10
CA ILE A 287 -3.23 -0.05 -3.25
C ILE A 287 -1.88 0.64 -3.20
N LYS A 288 -1.31 1.01 -4.35
CA LYS A 288 -0.13 1.87 -4.39
C LYS A 288 -0.44 3.27 -3.85
N MET A 289 0.55 3.89 -3.21
CA MET A 289 0.45 5.30 -2.76
C MET A 289 0.25 6.30 -3.91
N VAL A 290 0.57 5.90 -5.15
CA VAL A 290 0.37 6.65 -6.39
C VAL A 290 -0.23 5.72 -7.46
N PRO A 291 -1.01 6.24 -8.42
CA PRO A 291 -1.64 5.43 -9.46
C PRO A 291 -0.59 4.86 -10.43
N HIS A 292 -0.93 3.83 -11.19
CA HIS A 292 -0.05 3.21 -12.18
C HIS A 292 1.30 2.77 -11.59
N ASP A 293 2.33 3.61 -11.69
CA ASP A 293 3.67 3.28 -11.20
C ASP A 293 4.27 4.35 -10.29
N TRP A 294 5.43 4.03 -9.70
CA TRP A 294 6.07 4.77 -8.61
C TRP A 294 6.66 6.14 -8.99
N PHE A 295 5.99 6.89 -9.86
CA PHE A 295 6.46 8.19 -10.29
C PHE A 295 6.15 9.25 -9.23
N LEU A 296 7.21 9.96 -8.83
CA LEU A 296 7.21 11.02 -7.82
C LEU A 296 6.30 12.21 -8.18
N THR A 297 5.89 12.30 -9.44
CA THR A 297 5.04 13.39 -9.94
C THR A 297 3.57 13.00 -10.09
N TYR A 298 3.19 11.77 -9.74
CA TYR A 298 1.78 11.38 -9.74
C TYR A 298 1.07 11.89 -8.47
N PRO A 299 -0.25 12.20 -8.56
CA PRO A 299 -1.02 12.61 -7.41
C PRO A 299 -1.42 11.41 -6.54
N TYR A 300 -1.67 11.66 -5.26
CA TYR A 300 -2.31 10.69 -4.38
C TYR A 300 -3.77 10.44 -4.79
N GLN A 301 -4.30 9.27 -4.45
CA GLN A 301 -5.55 8.76 -5.00
C GLN A 301 -6.71 8.93 -4.03
N ASP A 302 -7.64 9.82 -4.37
CA ASP A 302 -8.82 10.07 -3.53
C ASP A 302 -9.88 8.97 -3.59
N TYR A 303 -9.82 8.08 -4.61
CA TYR A 303 -10.76 6.95 -4.72
C TYR A 303 -10.64 5.96 -3.55
N VAL A 304 -9.58 6.05 -2.72
CA VAL A 304 -9.49 5.31 -1.46
C VAL A 304 -10.76 5.47 -0.64
N ALA A 305 -11.37 6.66 -0.65
CA ALA A 305 -12.62 6.93 0.06
C ALA A 305 -13.78 6.00 -0.31
N GLU A 306 -13.74 5.39 -1.50
CA GLU A 306 -14.81 4.55 -2.06
C GLU A 306 -14.59 3.05 -1.81
N ILE A 307 -13.45 2.66 -1.23
CA ILE A 307 -13.11 1.25 -0.96
C ILE A 307 -13.84 0.77 0.31
N PRO A 308 -14.65 -0.31 0.24
CA PRO A 308 -15.45 -0.77 1.39
C PRO A 308 -14.70 -1.69 2.37
N PHE A 309 -13.38 -1.85 2.19
CA PHE A 309 -12.52 -2.76 2.96
C PHE A 309 -11.46 -2.01 3.77
N PRO A 310 -10.83 -2.64 4.77
CA PRO A 310 -9.54 -2.17 5.29
C PRO A 310 -8.53 -1.98 4.16
N VAL A 311 -7.85 -0.83 4.15
CA VAL A 311 -6.89 -0.46 3.11
C VAL A 311 -5.47 -0.35 3.67
N VAL A 312 -4.54 -0.98 2.99
CA VAL A 312 -3.09 -0.82 3.19
C VAL A 312 -2.52 -0.06 2.01
N ILE A 313 -1.72 0.96 2.32
CA ILE A 313 -1.04 1.76 1.28
C ILE A 313 0.35 1.17 1.02
N GLU A 314 0.60 0.78 -0.23
CA GLU A 314 1.88 0.25 -0.69
C GLU A 314 2.83 1.40 -1.06
N TYR A 315 4.06 1.37 -0.54
CA TYR A 315 5.13 2.34 -0.76
C TYR A 315 6.32 1.68 -1.47
N ASP A 316 7.07 2.47 -2.25
CA ASP A 316 8.28 2.02 -2.93
C ASP A 316 9.55 2.53 -2.24
N GLY A 317 9.93 1.90 -1.12
CA GLY A 317 11.24 2.14 -0.49
C GLY A 317 12.40 1.50 -1.28
N GLY A 318 12.10 0.53 -2.14
CA GLY A 318 13.04 -0.06 -3.11
C GLY A 318 13.40 0.90 -4.25
N MET A 319 12.59 1.94 -4.48
CA MET A 319 12.88 3.09 -5.34
C MET A 319 13.15 2.69 -6.81
N GLU A 320 12.25 1.88 -7.36
CA GLU A 320 12.30 1.29 -8.71
C GLU A 320 12.55 2.34 -9.80
N TYR A 321 12.01 3.54 -9.63
CA TYR A 321 12.12 4.63 -10.59
C TYR A 321 12.93 5.82 -10.09
N ALA A 322 13.60 5.67 -8.95
CA ALA A 322 14.34 6.71 -8.25
C ALA A 322 15.73 6.24 -7.78
N GLY A 323 16.35 5.31 -8.53
CA GLY A 323 17.76 4.96 -8.39
C GLY A 323 18.06 3.72 -7.57
N GLU A 324 17.06 2.94 -7.16
CA GLU A 324 17.22 1.64 -6.49
C GLU A 324 18.13 1.66 -5.24
N ASN A 325 18.14 2.77 -4.49
CA ASN A 325 19.05 3.03 -3.37
C ASN A 325 20.55 3.04 -3.72
N VAL A 326 20.89 2.99 -5.01
CA VAL A 326 22.24 3.22 -5.55
C VAL A 326 22.50 4.72 -5.72
N ILE A 327 21.47 5.46 -6.13
CA ILE A 327 21.48 6.93 -6.15
C ILE A 327 20.75 7.42 -4.90
N ALA A 328 21.27 8.47 -4.26
CA ALA A 328 20.66 9.06 -3.07
C ALA A 328 19.18 9.41 -3.32
N ASN A 329 18.31 8.85 -2.49
CA ASN A 329 16.85 8.84 -2.65
C ASN A 329 16.12 9.05 -1.32
N THR A 330 16.67 9.93 -0.47
CA THR A 330 16.10 10.33 0.82
C THR A 330 14.94 11.29 0.61
N PHE A 331 13.70 10.80 0.69
CA PHE A 331 12.47 11.55 0.41
C PHE A 331 11.50 11.57 1.61
N PRO A 332 11.94 12.00 2.81
CA PRO A 332 11.14 11.95 4.02
C PRO A 332 9.81 12.71 3.87
N ASP A 333 9.82 13.90 3.24
CA ASP A 333 8.61 14.68 2.99
C ASP A 333 7.64 13.97 2.05
N TYR A 334 8.12 13.36 0.96
CA TYR A 334 7.27 12.66 0.00
C TYR A 334 6.55 11.46 0.63
N PHE A 335 7.26 10.69 1.47
CA PHE A 335 6.68 9.56 2.20
C PHE A 335 5.70 10.03 3.28
N ALA A 336 6.05 11.08 4.02
CA ALA A 336 5.20 11.65 5.05
C ALA A 336 3.92 12.29 4.49
N ASP A 337 4.02 13.01 3.38
CA ASP A 337 2.89 13.65 2.71
C ASP A 337 1.88 12.59 2.24
N ALA A 338 2.36 11.51 1.64
CA ALA A 338 1.51 10.38 1.25
C ALA A 338 0.86 9.73 2.48
N PHE A 339 1.64 9.45 3.54
CA PHE A 339 1.11 8.84 4.76
C PHE A 339 0.03 9.71 5.40
N LYS A 340 0.29 10.99 5.59
CA LYS A 340 -0.66 11.96 6.17
C LYS A 340 -1.88 12.15 5.29
N HIS A 341 -1.73 12.11 3.96
CA HIS A 341 -2.85 12.13 3.04
C HIS A 341 -3.78 10.93 3.25
N TYR A 342 -3.25 9.70 3.33
CA TYR A 342 -4.07 8.51 3.46
C TYR A 342 -4.57 8.26 4.90
N ALA A 343 -3.83 8.70 5.92
CA ALA A 343 -4.20 8.58 7.33
C ALA A 343 -5.55 9.22 7.67
N ARG A 344 -6.01 10.19 6.86
CA ARG A 344 -7.32 10.86 7.00
C ARG A 344 -8.51 9.93 6.75
N TYR A 345 -8.31 8.80 6.07
CA TYR A 345 -9.36 7.84 5.76
C TYR A 345 -9.50 6.81 6.89
N PRO A 346 -10.67 6.68 7.54
CA PRO A 346 -10.83 5.79 8.70
C PRO A 346 -10.49 4.32 8.44
N HIS A 347 -10.74 3.83 7.22
CA HIS A 347 -10.49 2.44 6.82
C HIS A 347 -9.08 2.19 6.32
N VAL A 348 -8.21 3.20 6.23
CA VAL A 348 -6.77 2.96 6.02
C VAL A 348 -6.17 2.47 7.33
N VAL A 349 -5.69 1.22 7.32
CA VAL A 349 -5.21 0.47 8.49
C VAL A 349 -3.68 0.36 8.56
N GLY A 350 -2.96 0.95 7.62
CA GLY A 350 -1.50 1.04 7.68
C GLY A 350 -0.84 1.05 6.32
N TYR A 351 0.39 0.52 6.28
CA TYR A 351 1.26 0.60 5.11
C TYR A 351 1.99 -0.71 4.85
N CYS A 352 2.41 -0.91 3.60
CA CYS A 352 3.39 -1.92 3.22
C CYS A 352 4.48 -1.28 2.35
N ALA A 353 5.75 -1.34 2.73
CA ALA A 353 6.83 -0.73 1.95
C ALA A 353 7.74 -1.78 1.31
N ARG A 354 7.95 -1.71 0.00
CA ARG A 354 9.04 -2.44 -0.66
C ARG A 354 10.37 -1.95 -0.12
N VAL A 355 11.23 -2.86 0.32
CA VAL A 355 12.50 -2.48 0.98
C VAL A 355 13.73 -2.70 0.11
N ASP A 356 13.62 -3.52 -0.92
CA ASP A 356 14.68 -3.89 -1.85
C ASP A 356 14.11 -3.99 -3.28
N ARG A 357 14.97 -4.33 -4.25
CA ARG A 357 14.53 -4.53 -5.63
C ARG A 357 15.15 -5.75 -6.29
N PHE A 358 16.45 -5.72 -6.47
CA PHE A 358 17.21 -6.78 -7.12
C PHE A 358 18.51 -7.03 -6.37
N GLU A 359 18.75 -8.30 -6.04
CA GLU A 359 20.02 -8.78 -5.45
C GLU A 359 20.49 -7.90 -4.28
N GLU A 360 21.56 -7.13 -4.49
CA GLU A 360 22.21 -6.35 -3.44
C GLU A 360 21.57 -4.96 -3.22
N THR A 361 20.64 -4.52 -4.06
CA THR A 361 19.96 -3.22 -3.90
C THR A 361 18.95 -3.26 -2.77
N THR A 362 19.12 -2.41 -1.75
CA THR A 362 18.26 -2.37 -0.56
C THR A 362 18.23 -0.95 0.02
N ALA A 363 17.12 -0.58 0.66
CA ALA A 363 17.03 0.63 1.46
C ALA A 363 17.80 0.48 2.78
N ILE A 364 17.75 -0.71 3.41
CA ILE A 364 18.27 -0.94 4.76
C ILE A 364 19.80 -0.85 4.80
N GLY A 365 20.32 -0.05 5.73
CA GLY A 365 21.75 0.26 5.83
C GLY A 365 22.24 1.29 4.82
N THR A 366 21.33 1.95 4.09
CA THR A 366 21.64 3.07 3.19
C THR A 366 20.94 4.34 3.67
N PRO A 367 21.31 5.54 3.16
CA PRO A 367 20.55 6.75 3.44
C PRO A 367 19.04 6.62 3.14
N GLY A 368 18.66 5.83 2.13
CA GLY A 368 17.26 5.62 1.75
C GLY A 368 16.38 4.97 2.83
N GLU A 369 16.98 4.34 3.84
CA GLU A 369 16.27 3.78 5.00
C GLU A 369 15.46 4.83 5.77
N VAL A 370 15.86 6.12 5.72
CA VAL A 370 15.11 7.21 6.37
C VAL A 370 13.64 7.26 5.93
N ASN A 371 13.34 6.82 4.70
CA ASN A 371 11.97 6.77 4.18
C ASN A 371 11.13 5.74 4.96
N LEU A 372 11.71 4.59 5.29
CA LEU A 372 11.06 3.53 6.06
C LEU A 372 10.93 3.91 7.53
N TYR A 373 11.97 4.58 8.08
CA TYR A 373 11.92 5.15 9.42
C TYR A 373 10.79 6.17 9.57
N VAL A 374 10.61 7.08 8.60
CA VAL A 374 9.52 8.05 8.64
C VAL A 374 8.14 7.37 8.69
N LEU A 375 7.93 6.30 7.91
CA LEU A 375 6.66 5.56 7.97
C LEU A 375 6.42 4.91 9.34
N SER A 376 7.45 4.30 9.94
CA SER A 376 7.31 3.66 11.25
C SER A 376 6.98 4.67 12.35
N GLN A 377 7.59 5.85 12.31
CA GLN A 377 7.32 6.91 13.27
C GLN A 377 5.92 7.53 13.09
N LEU A 378 5.50 7.77 11.84
CA LEU A 378 4.17 8.34 11.57
C LEU A 378 3.02 7.38 11.85
N ALA A 379 3.26 6.07 11.80
CA ALA A 379 2.31 5.06 12.25
C ALA A 379 2.06 5.12 13.77
N GLN A 380 2.97 5.69 14.55
CA GLN A 380 2.75 5.95 15.98
C GLN A 380 2.17 7.35 16.22
N ASP A 381 2.71 8.37 15.55
CA ASP A 381 2.25 9.75 15.68
C ASP A 381 2.32 10.51 14.34
N THR A 382 1.14 10.70 13.73
CA THR A 382 0.98 11.41 12.46
C THR A 382 1.34 12.91 12.52
N SER A 383 1.50 13.49 13.72
CA SER A 383 1.82 14.90 13.90
C SER A 383 3.32 15.21 13.75
N LEU A 384 4.17 14.18 13.74
CA LEU A 384 5.62 14.35 13.71
C LEU A 384 6.09 15.11 12.46
N ALA A 385 7.06 15.99 12.68
CA ALA A 385 7.70 16.78 11.64
C ALA A 385 8.85 16.00 11.00
N THR A 386 8.88 15.94 9.68
CA THR A 386 9.89 15.21 8.88
C THR A 386 11.31 15.72 9.09
N GLU A 387 11.50 17.03 9.29
CA GLU A 387 12.82 17.59 9.63
C GLU A 387 13.37 16.98 10.93
N VAL A 388 12.51 16.84 11.95
CA VAL A 388 12.90 16.26 13.24
C VAL A 388 13.24 14.78 13.07
N LEU A 389 12.40 14.04 12.34
CA LEU A 389 12.64 12.62 12.06
C LEU A 389 13.93 12.39 11.27
N THR A 390 14.18 13.20 10.25
CA THR A 390 15.40 13.10 9.42
C THR A 390 16.64 13.40 10.26
N ARG A 391 16.59 14.45 11.07
CA ARG A 391 17.67 14.81 12.00
C ARG A 391 17.95 13.69 12.99
N GLN A 392 16.91 13.11 13.57
CA GLN A 392 17.00 12.02 14.53
C GLN A 392 17.62 10.77 13.87
N PHE A 393 17.11 10.37 12.71
CA PHE A 393 17.65 9.25 11.95
C PHE A 393 19.14 9.43 11.64
N ILE A 394 19.55 10.62 11.19
CA ILE A 394 20.97 10.91 10.92
C ILE A 394 21.81 10.81 12.20
N ALA A 395 21.34 11.39 13.30
CA ALA A 395 22.06 11.36 14.57
C ALA A 395 22.25 9.94 15.10
N ASP A 396 21.20 9.11 15.02
CA ASP A 396 21.22 7.73 15.50
C ASP A 396 22.06 6.81 14.61
N THR A 397 22.05 7.05 13.29
CA THR A 397 22.72 6.18 12.31
C THR A 397 24.19 6.56 12.08
N TYR A 398 24.49 7.87 12.03
CA TYR A 398 25.79 8.40 11.62
C TYR A 398 26.49 9.23 12.71
N GLY A 399 25.85 9.43 13.87
CA GLY A 399 26.34 10.25 14.97
C GLY A 399 25.81 11.69 14.92
N PRO A 400 25.55 12.32 16.08
CA PRO A 400 24.99 13.67 16.17
C PRO A 400 25.88 14.74 15.51
N GLU A 401 27.19 14.55 15.47
CA GLU A 401 28.16 15.43 14.82
C GLU A 401 28.04 15.45 13.28
N ALA A 402 27.44 14.43 12.68
CA ALA A 402 27.26 14.32 11.24
C ALA A 402 26.05 15.14 10.74
N VAL A 403 25.09 15.43 11.62
CA VAL A 403 23.83 16.12 11.29
C VAL A 403 24.03 17.41 10.48
N PRO A 404 24.92 18.36 10.86
CA PRO A 404 25.09 19.61 10.11
C PRO A 404 25.57 19.42 8.67
N TRP A 405 26.22 18.27 8.39
CA TRP A 405 26.80 17.96 7.08
C TRP A 405 25.87 17.09 6.22
N LEU A 406 25.17 16.14 6.84
CA LEU A 406 24.32 15.18 6.12
C LEU A 406 22.90 15.70 5.91
N GLN A 407 22.33 16.49 6.83
CA GLN A 407 20.96 17.01 6.68
C GLN A 407 20.76 17.74 5.33
N PRO A 408 21.64 18.67 4.89
CA PRO A 408 21.47 19.32 3.60
C PRO A 408 21.53 18.36 2.41
N ALA A 409 22.32 17.28 2.51
CA ALA A 409 22.41 16.26 1.46
C ALA A 409 21.12 15.43 1.38
N PHE A 410 20.57 15.05 2.54
CA PHE A 410 19.28 14.35 2.63
C PHE A 410 18.15 15.20 2.05
N ASP A 411 18.06 16.47 2.44
CA ASP A 411 17.03 17.41 1.99
C ASP A 411 17.09 17.69 0.46
N SER A 412 18.26 17.50 -0.15
CA SER A 412 18.47 17.82 -1.57
C SER A 412 18.15 16.65 -2.52
N ALA A 413 18.08 15.40 -2.03
CA ALA A 413 18.01 14.20 -2.88
C ALA A 413 16.80 14.19 -3.83
N PHE A 414 15.62 14.62 -3.35
CA PHE A 414 14.41 14.69 -4.17
C PHE A 414 14.60 15.59 -5.39
N SER A 415 15.22 16.76 -5.20
CA SER A 415 15.51 17.69 -6.29
C SER A 415 16.51 17.12 -7.29
N PHE A 416 17.52 16.38 -6.82
CA PHE A 416 18.48 15.70 -7.71
C PHE A 416 17.82 14.63 -8.58
N ILE A 417 16.91 13.84 -8.01
CA ILE A 417 16.19 12.80 -8.74
C ILE A 417 15.23 13.41 -9.75
N LEU A 418 14.49 14.46 -9.39
CA LEU A 418 13.66 15.19 -10.35
C LEU A 418 14.49 15.84 -11.47
N ALA A 419 15.69 16.33 -11.18
CA ALA A 419 16.57 16.92 -12.20
C ALA A 419 17.21 15.88 -13.13
N SER A 420 17.44 14.66 -12.66
CA SER A 420 18.18 13.62 -13.38
C SER A 420 17.30 12.59 -14.10
N MET A 421 16.12 12.28 -13.55
CA MET A 421 15.23 11.23 -14.06
C MET A 421 13.91 11.75 -14.63
N TYR A 422 13.65 13.06 -14.53
CA TYR A 422 12.43 13.67 -15.05
C TYR A 422 12.76 14.82 -16.00
N THR A 423 11.91 14.99 -17.02
CA THR A 423 11.92 16.14 -17.92
C THR A 423 10.54 16.78 -17.89
N LEU A 424 10.46 18.01 -17.39
CA LEU A 424 9.21 18.77 -17.25
C LEU A 424 8.10 17.97 -16.52
N GLY A 425 8.49 17.22 -15.50
CA GLY A 425 7.58 16.39 -14.69
C GLY A 425 7.23 15.03 -15.29
N THR A 426 7.71 14.70 -16.50
CA THR A 426 7.59 13.38 -17.11
C THR A 426 8.79 12.53 -16.72
N HIS A 427 8.58 11.33 -16.19
CA HIS A 427 9.67 10.39 -15.92
C HIS A 427 10.27 9.91 -17.24
N THR A 428 11.60 10.03 -17.39
CA THR A 428 12.30 9.71 -18.64
C THR A 428 13.21 8.50 -18.55
N ALA A 429 13.57 8.03 -17.35
CA ALA A 429 14.36 6.83 -17.15
C ALA A 429 13.53 5.53 -17.38
N ASN A 430 14.18 4.36 -17.43
CA ASN A 430 13.52 3.05 -17.53
C ASN A 430 13.85 2.18 -16.32
N HIS A 431 12.99 2.11 -15.31
CA HIS A 431 13.29 1.40 -14.05
C HIS A 431 14.68 1.80 -13.54
N SER A 432 14.84 3.10 -13.24
CA SER A 432 16.11 3.72 -12.82
C SER A 432 17.29 3.68 -13.81
N ARG A 433 17.18 2.99 -14.95
CA ARG A 433 18.19 3.06 -16.02
C ARG A 433 18.13 4.42 -16.71
N LEU A 434 19.29 5.06 -16.90
CA LEU A 434 19.42 6.39 -17.55
C LEU A 434 19.36 6.29 -19.09
N ASN A 435 18.33 5.64 -19.62
CA ASN A 435 18.05 5.46 -21.04
C ASN A 435 16.83 6.30 -21.47
N PHE A 436 17.04 7.60 -21.62
CA PHE A 436 16.01 8.64 -21.70
C PHE A 436 15.05 8.63 -22.93
N HIS A 437 15.05 7.56 -23.75
CA HIS A 437 14.35 7.50 -25.03
C HIS A 437 13.53 6.21 -25.21
N ARG A 438 12.62 5.93 -24.26
CA ARG A 438 11.65 4.82 -24.39
C ARG A 438 10.26 5.34 -24.82
N PRO A 439 9.59 4.77 -25.85
CA PRO A 439 8.31 5.31 -26.34
C PRO A 439 7.16 5.34 -25.32
N ASN A 440 7.14 4.40 -24.37
CA ASN A 440 6.07 4.26 -23.36
C ASN A 440 5.93 5.49 -22.44
N ILE A 441 7.00 6.28 -22.19
CA ILE A 441 6.93 7.52 -21.37
C ILE A 441 6.02 8.58 -21.99
N TYR A 442 5.81 8.52 -23.30
CA TYR A 442 4.97 9.47 -24.03
C TYR A 442 3.61 8.89 -24.42
N GLN A 443 3.29 7.67 -23.97
CA GLN A 443 2.08 6.94 -24.35
C GLN A 443 1.28 6.52 -23.10
N SER A 444 1.81 5.57 -22.32
CA SER A 444 1.10 5.00 -21.16
C SER A 444 1.52 5.62 -19.83
N HIS A 445 2.75 6.09 -19.72
CA HIS A 445 3.35 6.55 -18.47
C HIS A 445 3.21 8.07 -18.28
N THR A 446 2.09 8.66 -18.72
CA THR A 446 1.93 10.12 -18.72
C THR A 446 1.32 10.64 -17.42
N THR A 447 1.98 11.63 -16.81
CA THR A 447 1.54 12.25 -15.55
C THR A 447 0.19 12.97 -15.64
N GLY A 448 -0.17 13.50 -16.80
CA GLY A 448 -1.40 14.28 -16.96
C GLY A 448 -2.69 13.49 -16.71
N GLU A 449 -2.72 12.18 -16.97
CA GLU A 449 -3.94 11.35 -16.93
C GLU A 449 -4.53 11.24 -15.53
N TRP A 450 -3.65 11.34 -14.53
CA TRP A 450 -3.98 11.13 -13.13
C TRP A 450 -4.45 12.41 -12.44
N TYR A 451 -4.33 13.55 -13.10
CA TYR A 451 -4.83 14.82 -12.59
C TYR A 451 -6.22 15.12 -13.17
N PRO A 452 -7.11 15.71 -12.34
CA PRO A 452 -8.30 16.37 -12.84
C PRO A 452 -7.98 17.33 -13.99
N PRO A 453 -8.84 17.50 -15.01
CA PRO A 453 -8.56 18.31 -16.19
C PRO A 453 -8.06 19.74 -15.89
N ASP A 454 -8.54 20.37 -14.83
CA ASP A 454 -8.14 21.71 -14.39
C ASP A 454 -6.78 21.76 -13.68
N GLN A 455 -6.24 20.59 -13.30
CA GLN A 455 -4.95 20.43 -12.61
C GLN A 455 -3.85 19.85 -13.51
N GLN A 456 -4.11 19.67 -14.81
CA GLN A 456 -3.12 19.17 -15.79
C GLN A 456 -2.06 20.21 -16.19
N LEU A 457 -1.78 21.18 -15.32
CA LEU A 457 -0.82 22.25 -15.54
C LEU A 457 0.38 22.09 -14.58
N ARG A 458 1.59 22.31 -15.09
CA ARG A 458 2.83 22.30 -14.32
C ARG A 458 3.51 23.67 -14.39
N TRP A 459 3.91 24.19 -13.24
CA TRP A 459 4.76 25.38 -13.19
C TRP A 459 6.22 24.99 -13.39
N VAL A 460 6.89 25.66 -14.32
CA VAL A 460 8.33 25.53 -14.52
C VAL A 460 8.98 26.83 -14.07
N GLY A 461 9.84 26.75 -13.06
CA GLY A 461 10.55 27.88 -12.46
C GLY A 461 11.84 28.25 -13.20
N HIS A 462 12.84 28.74 -12.44
CA HIS A 462 14.22 28.96 -12.86
C HIS A 462 14.37 29.71 -14.20
N GLY A 463 13.67 30.84 -14.36
CA GLY A 463 13.78 31.70 -15.55
C GLY A 463 12.82 31.33 -16.69
N VAL A 464 12.17 30.17 -16.64
CA VAL A 464 11.04 29.85 -17.53
C VAL A 464 9.76 30.50 -17.03
N ASN A 465 9.52 30.40 -15.72
CA ASN A 465 8.43 31.04 -14.95
C ASN A 465 7.06 31.01 -15.68
N ARG A 466 6.65 29.81 -16.10
CA ARG A 466 5.43 29.62 -16.89
C ARG A 466 4.73 28.30 -16.55
N ARG A 467 3.40 28.30 -16.72
CA ARG A 467 2.58 27.07 -16.69
C ARG A 467 2.57 26.38 -18.05
N PHE A 468 2.81 25.07 -18.05
CA PHE A 468 2.73 24.18 -19.21
C PHE A 468 1.65 23.13 -18.97
N HIS A 469 0.82 22.90 -19.97
CA HIS A 469 -0.13 21.79 -19.96
C HIS A 469 0.60 20.47 -20.24
N ASN A 470 0.37 19.47 -19.39
CA ASN A 470 1.05 18.16 -19.45
C ASN A 470 0.98 17.55 -20.84
N TYR A 471 -0.21 17.53 -21.47
CA TYR A 471 -0.33 17.03 -22.83
C TYR A 471 0.14 18.02 -23.91
N ARG A 472 -0.61 19.11 -24.10
CA ARG A 472 -0.41 20.04 -25.22
C ARG A 472 0.98 20.66 -25.28
N ASP A 473 1.54 21.02 -24.13
CA ASP A 473 2.77 21.82 -24.09
C ASP A 473 4.01 20.97 -23.76
N VAL A 474 3.84 19.79 -23.14
CA VAL A 474 4.95 18.87 -22.78
C VAL A 474 4.92 17.62 -23.66
N ILE A 475 3.95 16.71 -23.50
CA ILE A 475 3.95 15.42 -24.21
C ILE A 475 3.89 15.61 -25.74
N ASP A 476 3.03 16.47 -26.27
CA ASP A 476 2.92 16.69 -27.73
C ASP A 476 4.20 17.28 -28.34
N VAL A 477 5.03 17.96 -27.54
CA VAL A 477 6.29 18.57 -27.97
C VAL A 477 7.46 17.60 -27.80
N LEU A 478 7.52 16.86 -26.69
CA LEU A 478 8.60 15.93 -26.38
C LEU A 478 8.42 14.57 -27.06
N SER A 479 7.18 14.18 -27.38
CA SER A 479 6.94 12.91 -28.06
C SER A 479 7.54 12.95 -29.46
N PHE A 480 8.48 12.04 -29.74
CA PHE A 480 9.03 11.86 -31.08
C PHE A 480 7.91 11.53 -32.08
N PRO A 481 8.02 11.91 -33.37
CA PRO A 481 7.04 11.55 -34.37
C PRO A 481 6.81 10.03 -34.39
N LEU A 482 5.63 9.61 -33.95
CA LEU A 482 5.16 8.21 -33.91
C LEU A 482 5.26 7.49 -35.27
N ALA A 483 5.36 8.26 -36.37
CA ALA A 483 5.59 7.76 -37.72
C ALA A 483 6.91 6.96 -37.85
N LEU A 484 7.92 7.21 -37.01
CA LEU A 484 9.18 6.47 -37.03
C LEU A 484 9.13 5.14 -36.27
N TYR A 485 8.07 4.87 -35.49
CA TYR A 485 7.94 3.69 -34.64
C TYR A 485 6.64 2.90 -34.86
N GLY A 486 5.94 3.11 -35.99
CA GLY A 486 4.86 2.22 -36.44
C GLY A 486 3.54 2.29 -35.65
N ALA A 487 3.30 3.35 -34.87
CA ALA A 487 2.09 3.44 -34.05
C ALA A 487 0.84 3.83 -34.86
N ARG A 488 -0.27 3.15 -34.56
CA ARG A 488 -1.54 3.19 -35.30
C ARG A 488 -2.40 4.45 -35.00
N PRO A 489 -3.37 4.79 -35.88
CA PRO A 489 -4.22 5.99 -35.79
C PRO A 489 -5.03 6.20 -34.48
N GLN A 490 -5.28 5.14 -33.70
CA GLN A 490 -6.12 5.20 -32.48
C GLN A 490 -5.51 6.05 -31.35
N LEU A 491 -4.18 6.07 -31.21
CA LEU A 491 -3.48 6.96 -30.27
C LEU A 491 -3.68 8.45 -30.62
N ALA A 492 -3.92 8.77 -31.90
CA ALA A 492 -4.24 10.13 -32.34
C ALA A 492 -5.70 10.52 -32.06
N GLU A 493 -6.58 9.56 -31.79
CA GLU A 493 -7.99 9.77 -31.45
C GLU A 493 -8.18 9.90 -29.94
N GLU A 494 -7.52 9.07 -29.13
CA GLU A 494 -7.42 9.27 -27.68
C GLU A 494 -6.76 10.61 -27.33
N ARG A 495 -5.70 11.01 -28.05
CA ARG A 495 -5.12 12.35 -27.92
C ARG A 495 -6.11 13.46 -28.29
N ARG A 496 -7.03 13.22 -29.24
CA ARG A 496 -8.07 14.20 -29.62
C ARG A 496 -9.18 14.31 -28.57
N HIS A 497 -9.59 13.19 -27.97
CA HIS A 497 -10.57 13.21 -26.88
C HIS A 497 -9.99 13.84 -25.60
N ARG A 498 -8.73 13.53 -25.27
CA ARG A 498 -8.00 14.14 -24.14
C ARG A 498 -7.68 15.63 -24.34
N ARG A 499 -7.75 16.15 -25.58
CA ARG A 499 -7.59 17.59 -25.91
C ARG A 499 -8.86 18.43 -25.69
N THR A 500 -10.04 17.83 -25.58
CA THR A 500 -11.32 18.56 -25.74
C THR A 500 -12.10 18.85 -24.45
N PHE A 501 -11.67 18.38 -23.28
CA PHE A 501 -12.27 18.76 -21.99
C PHE A 501 -11.70 20.09 -21.46
N LEU A 502 -12.10 21.20 -22.10
CA LEU A 502 -12.04 22.52 -21.49
C LEU A 502 -13.48 22.94 -21.14
N SER A 503 -13.74 23.25 -19.86
CA SER A 503 -15.01 23.83 -19.46
C SER A 503 -15.23 25.17 -20.19
N PRO A 504 -16.49 25.58 -20.46
CA PRO A 504 -16.80 26.85 -21.13
C PRO A 504 -16.28 28.12 -20.43
N LEU A 505 -15.73 28.01 -19.21
CA LEU A 505 -15.31 29.14 -18.39
C LEU A 505 -14.00 29.79 -18.84
N GLN A 506 -13.12 29.10 -19.60
CA GLN A 506 -11.84 29.70 -20.03
C GLN A 506 -11.92 30.56 -21.31
N ASN A 507 -13.04 30.51 -22.04
CA ASN A 507 -13.23 31.39 -23.21
C ASN A 507 -13.52 32.86 -22.84
N ARG A 508 -13.70 33.20 -21.56
CA ARG A 508 -13.91 34.60 -21.12
C ARG A 508 -12.64 35.42 -20.90
N TYR A 509 -11.45 34.81 -20.87
CA TYR A 509 -10.18 35.53 -20.61
C TYR A 509 -9.34 35.85 -21.86
N ARG A 510 -9.86 35.61 -23.07
CA ARG A 510 -9.20 36.00 -24.34
C ARG A 510 -9.60 37.37 -24.90
N GLY A 511 -10.37 38.16 -24.16
CA GLY A 511 -10.71 39.53 -24.53
C GLY A 511 -10.06 40.54 -23.58
N HIS A 512 -8.81 40.93 -23.85
CA HIS A 512 -8.18 42.23 -23.54
C HIS A 512 -6.67 42.09 -23.32
N ALA A 513 -5.92 42.09 -24.41
CA ALA A 513 -4.55 42.58 -24.45
C ALA A 513 -4.23 43.01 -25.89
N GLN A 514 -4.72 44.19 -26.28
CA GLN A 514 -4.24 44.88 -27.47
C GLN A 514 -2.81 45.36 -27.22
N ARG A 515 -1.90 44.98 -28.11
CA ARG A 515 -0.51 45.47 -28.18
C ARG A 515 -0.51 46.93 -28.64
N PRO A 516 0.35 47.82 -28.11
CA PRO A 516 0.67 49.06 -28.78
C PRO A 516 1.67 48.80 -29.91
N GLY A 517 1.37 49.39 -31.07
CA GLY A 517 2.17 49.28 -32.29
C GLY A 517 3.45 50.12 -32.24
N LEU A 518 4.45 49.63 -32.97
CA LEU A 518 5.62 50.39 -33.37
C LEU A 518 5.22 51.41 -34.46
N GLY A 519 5.63 52.66 -34.29
CA GLY A 519 5.50 53.69 -35.31
C GLY A 519 6.35 54.92 -34.99
N GLY A 520 7.47 55.06 -35.72
CA GLY A 520 8.05 56.29 -36.27
C GLY A 520 8.47 57.44 -35.34
N GLY A 521 9.76 57.81 -35.41
CA GLY A 521 10.30 59.07 -34.88
C GLY A 521 11.68 58.90 -34.27
#